data_AF-A0A5C7SY74-F1
#
_entry.id   AF-A0A5C7SY74-F1
#
_cell.length_a   1.000
_cell.length_b   1.000
_cell.length_c   1.000
_cell.angle_alpha   90.00
_cell.angle_beta   90.00
_cell.angle_gamma   90.00
#
_symmetry.space_group_name_H-M   'P 1'
#
loop_
_entity.id
_entity.type
_entity.pdbx_description
1 polymer ?
#
loop_
_entity_poly.entity_id
_entity_poly.type
_entity_poly.pdbx_seq_one_letter_code
_entity_poly.pdbx_strand_id
1 'polypeptide(L)'
;MNFHVAAPIHNKEGNQRMQFSPSCQTDSAEQSETARLKIGGAARALAVVACVACLVACSSQPETADIQKDLAEAYACPVIELSDVKKADGAKADGKLYDVSFTHTVSVKGGAEAAAKLFSEWAYLEALVQPTQIALDKALFEADSRAAQGQLPGGRNADPEVRRLTQAKEQLASRLASLMPCETIEAVTRLQVMRSAAEEAAKSGQSQVAVPVAIKVRGTGRMGKAESGWHFADMPAFSTVEIVTASATYPRFKAEATASTSASSEARRLVGKVRAGNTDSCLEVPVSGDTKCYTLPSEPELATRIFGTCKDGDTCAITGQFDDKNEKLIQFSKAEKVAP
;
A
#
# COMPACT_ATOMS: atom_id res chain seq x y z
N MET A 1 -18.65 -0.41 3.57
CA MET A 1 -18.08 -0.99 2.33
C MET A 1 -17.55 -2.37 2.69
N ASN A 2 -18.04 -3.41 2.04
CA ASN A 2 -17.66 -4.79 2.33
C ASN A 2 -16.27 -5.06 1.78
N PHE A 3 -15.29 -5.27 2.65
CA PHE A 3 -13.93 -5.64 2.29
C PHE A 3 -13.89 -7.15 2.02
N HIS A 4 -13.63 -7.54 0.78
CA HIS A 4 -13.21 -8.90 0.46
C HIS A 4 -11.73 -9.04 0.83
N VAL A 5 -11.52 -9.62 2.02
CA VAL A 5 -10.23 -10.14 2.46
C VAL A 5 -9.89 -11.34 1.56
N ALA A 6 -8.73 -11.29 0.91
CA ALA A 6 -8.19 -12.46 0.22
C ALA A 6 -8.03 -13.61 1.23
N ALA A 7 -8.70 -14.73 0.97
CA ALA A 7 -8.65 -15.89 1.83
C ALA A 7 -7.22 -16.45 1.93
N PRO A 8 -6.75 -16.82 3.14
CA PRO A 8 -5.48 -17.52 3.28
C PRO A 8 -5.59 -18.95 2.78
N ILE A 9 -4.60 -19.37 2.01
CA ILE A 9 -4.40 -20.76 1.58
C ILE A 9 -4.19 -21.61 2.84
N HIS A 10 -5.12 -22.54 3.08
CA HIS A 10 -4.97 -23.58 4.08
C HIS A 10 -3.70 -24.39 3.81
N ASN A 11 -2.81 -24.48 4.80
CA ASN A 11 -1.91 -25.62 4.92
C ASN A 11 -2.17 -26.34 6.24
N LYS A 12 -2.37 -27.64 6.12
CA LYS A 12 -2.75 -28.58 7.18
C LYS A 12 -1.59 -28.87 8.12
N GLU A 13 -1.96 -29.13 9.38
CA GLU A 13 -1.26 -29.93 10.38
C GLU A 13 0.03 -29.37 11.01
N GLY A 14 -0.06 -29.16 12.33
CA GLY A 14 1.09 -28.84 13.16
C GLY A 14 0.70 -28.61 14.62
N ASN A 15 -0.08 -29.53 15.20
CA ASN A 15 -0.34 -29.55 16.64
C ASN A 15 0.97 -29.82 17.38
N GLN A 16 1.67 -28.79 17.86
CA GLN A 16 2.75 -28.95 18.84
C GLN A 16 2.28 -28.51 20.22
N ARG A 17 1.70 -29.48 20.90
CA ARG A 17 1.53 -29.51 22.34
C ARG A 17 2.93 -29.59 22.97
N MET A 18 3.51 -28.45 23.36
CA MET A 18 4.77 -28.46 24.11
C MET A 18 4.51 -29.05 25.50
N GLN A 19 5.10 -30.22 25.74
CA GLN A 19 5.12 -30.91 27.02
C GLN A 19 6.03 -30.14 27.99
N PHE A 20 5.50 -29.71 29.13
CA PHE A 20 6.30 -29.24 30.25
C PHE A 20 6.91 -30.44 30.98
N SER A 21 8.24 -30.52 31.05
CA SER A 21 8.95 -31.34 32.04
C SER A 21 9.35 -30.48 33.24
N PRO A 22 9.23 -30.97 34.49
CA PRO A 22 9.49 -30.18 35.69
C PRO A 22 10.84 -30.54 36.31
N SER A 23 11.75 -29.58 36.46
CA SER A 23 12.74 -29.61 37.56
C SER A 23 13.63 -28.37 37.53
N CYS A 24 13.33 -27.43 38.42
CA CYS A 24 14.36 -26.72 39.19
C CYS A 24 13.80 -26.59 40.61
N GLN A 25 14.15 -27.56 41.46
CA GLN A 25 14.03 -27.43 42.91
C GLN A 25 15.04 -26.39 43.38
N THR A 26 14.57 -25.49 44.22
CA THR A 26 15.40 -24.64 45.07
C THR A 26 16.10 -25.51 46.11
N ASP A 27 17.41 -25.37 46.28
CA ASP A 27 18.05 -25.67 47.55
C ASP A 27 19.25 -24.78 47.85
N SER A 28 19.48 -24.66 49.15
CA SER A 28 20.12 -23.56 49.85
C SER A 28 21.63 -23.72 50.01
N ALA A 29 22.27 -22.60 50.34
CA ALA A 29 23.50 -22.40 51.12
C ALA A 29 24.45 -23.59 51.36
N GLU A 30 25.73 -23.43 51.02
CA GLU A 30 26.82 -23.77 51.94
C GLU A 30 28.15 -23.07 51.62
N GLN A 31 28.81 -22.69 52.72
CA GLN A 31 30.16 -22.19 52.91
C GLN A 31 31.16 -23.34 52.69
N SER A 32 32.36 -23.10 52.14
CA SER A 32 33.64 -23.64 52.70
C SER A 32 34.88 -23.34 51.86
N GLU A 33 35.91 -22.89 52.60
CA GLU A 33 37.36 -23.10 52.52
C GLU A 33 38.21 -22.87 51.25
N THR A 34 39.08 -21.87 51.45
CA THR A 34 40.48 -21.77 51.02
C THR A 34 41.27 -23.07 50.85
N ALA A 35 41.96 -23.19 49.71
CA ALA A 35 43.18 -24.00 49.58
C ALA A 35 44.32 -23.13 49.01
N ARG A 36 45.40 -23.03 49.81
CA ARG A 36 46.73 -22.51 49.43
C ARG A 36 47.40 -23.47 48.44
N LEU A 37 48.02 -22.95 47.38
CA LEU A 37 49.11 -23.65 46.69
C LEU A 37 50.24 -22.69 46.31
N LYS A 38 51.46 -23.21 46.49
CA LYS A 38 52.75 -22.53 46.57
C LYS A 38 53.19 -21.91 45.25
N ILE A 39 53.85 -20.76 45.39
CA ILE A 39 54.52 -19.97 44.35
C ILE A 39 55.84 -20.64 43.96
N GLY A 40 56.07 -20.81 42.66
CA GLY A 40 57.35 -21.18 42.06
C GLY A 40 57.69 -20.26 40.87
N GLY A 41 58.64 -19.36 41.10
CA GLY A 41 59.67 -18.90 40.16
C GLY A 41 59.32 -18.47 38.72
N ALA A 42 59.25 -17.14 38.56
CA ALA A 42 59.82 -16.34 37.46
C ALA A 42 59.17 -16.33 36.04
N ALA A 43 58.76 -15.10 35.70
CA ALA A 43 58.69 -14.45 34.38
C ALA A 43 57.30 -14.22 33.77
N ARG A 44 56.98 -12.93 33.71
CA ARG A 44 55.96 -12.21 32.91
C ARG A 44 54.54 -12.13 33.49
N ALA A 45 54.33 -11.03 34.21
CA ALA A 45 53.03 -10.42 34.39
C ALA A 45 52.55 -9.78 33.07
N LEU A 46 51.36 -10.15 32.61
CA LEU A 46 50.41 -9.26 31.96
C LEU A 46 49.00 -9.86 32.13
N ALA A 47 48.28 -9.20 33.04
CA ALA A 47 46.87 -9.27 33.40
C ALA A 47 45.95 -10.25 32.63
N VAL A 48 45.42 -11.19 33.41
CA VAL A 48 44.09 -11.76 33.21
C VAL A 48 43.05 -10.65 33.37
N VAL A 49 42.27 -10.35 32.33
CA VAL A 49 40.94 -9.75 32.50
C VAL A 49 39.94 -10.63 31.79
N ALA A 50 39.29 -11.45 32.62
CA ALA A 50 37.95 -12.00 32.51
C ALA A 50 37.44 -12.36 31.10
N CYS A 51 37.47 -13.66 30.80
CA CYS A 51 36.36 -14.27 30.08
C CYS A 51 35.07 -13.84 30.79
N VAL A 52 34.31 -12.93 30.19
CA VAL A 52 32.92 -12.70 30.56
C VAL A 52 32.18 -13.97 30.14
N ALA A 53 32.22 -14.97 31.02
CA ALA A 53 31.19 -15.97 31.05
C ALA A 53 29.87 -15.22 31.11
N CYS A 54 29.00 -15.49 30.13
CA CYS A 54 27.62 -15.06 30.11
C CYS A 54 26.94 -15.53 31.40
N LEU A 55 27.04 -14.73 32.46
CA LEU A 55 26.03 -14.69 33.48
C LEU A 55 24.80 -14.12 32.77
N VAL A 56 24.06 -14.99 32.09
CA VAL A 56 22.64 -14.75 31.84
C VAL A 56 22.05 -14.74 33.25
N ALA A 57 22.12 -13.58 33.89
CA ALA A 57 21.49 -13.36 35.18
C ALA A 57 20.06 -13.83 34.99
N CYS A 58 19.64 -14.80 35.81
CA CYS A 58 18.29 -15.35 35.78
C CYS A 58 17.31 -14.25 36.18
N SER A 59 17.05 -13.27 35.30
CA SER A 59 16.23 -12.12 35.61
C SER A 59 14.86 -12.61 36.05
N SER A 60 14.42 -12.16 37.22
CA SER A 60 13.15 -12.53 37.81
C SER A 60 11.96 -11.80 37.18
N GLN A 61 12.23 -10.90 36.22
CA GLN A 61 11.24 -10.10 35.52
C GLN A 61 11.73 -9.74 34.11
N PRO A 62 10.84 -9.54 33.14
CA PRO A 62 11.22 -9.08 31.81
C PRO A 62 11.78 -7.66 31.86
N GLU A 63 12.85 -7.43 31.10
CA GLU A 63 13.45 -6.13 30.87
C GLU A 63 12.99 -5.53 29.53
N THR A 64 13.27 -4.24 29.33
CA THR A 64 12.98 -3.55 28.05
C THR A 64 13.63 -4.27 26.86
N ALA A 65 14.81 -4.87 27.04
CA ALA A 65 15.50 -5.61 25.99
C ALA A 65 14.74 -6.88 25.58
N ASP A 66 14.10 -7.58 26.53
CA ASP A 66 13.27 -8.75 26.23
C ASP A 66 12.06 -8.34 25.38
N ILE A 67 11.37 -7.26 25.77
CA ILE A 67 10.23 -6.71 25.02
C ILE A 67 10.68 -6.28 23.61
N GLN A 68 11.81 -5.57 23.50
CA GLN A 68 12.33 -5.10 22.23
C GLN A 68 12.66 -6.25 21.27
N LYS A 69 13.21 -7.35 21.79
CA LYS A 69 13.54 -8.54 21.00
C LYS A 69 12.30 -9.13 20.34
N ASP A 70 11.23 -9.36 21.10
CA ASP A 70 10.00 -9.93 20.55
C ASP A 70 9.25 -8.95 19.65
N LEU A 71 9.24 -7.66 20.00
CA LEU A 71 8.64 -6.63 19.14
C LEU A 71 9.39 -6.48 17.81
N ALA A 72 10.71 -6.72 17.77
CA ALA A 72 11.47 -6.67 16.54
C ALA A 72 11.02 -7.74 15.54
N GLU A 73 10.60 -8.92 16.02
CA GLU A 73 9.99 -9.96 15.19
C GLU A 73 8.57 -9.55 14.76
N ALA A 74 7.75 -9.04 15.68
CA ALA A 74 6.39 -8.56 15.36
C ALA A 74 6.38 -7.42 14.32
N TYR A 75 7.40 -6.57 14.31
CA TYR A 75 7.56 -5.47 13.36
C TYR A 75 8.63 -5.73 12.30
N ALA A 76 8.96 -7.00 12.04
CA ALA A 76 9.92 -7.39 10.99
C ALA A 76 9.41 -6.94 9.62
N CYS A 77 9.88 -5.77 9.17
CA CYS A 77 9.58 -5.26 7.84
C CYS A 77 10.68 -4.32 7.32
N PRO A 78 11.10 -4.45 6.04
CA PRO A 78 12.12 -3.60 5.45
C PRO A 78 11.83 -2.09 5.48
N VAL A 79 10.56 -1.67 5.36
CA VAL A 79 10.19 -0.24 5.21
C VAL A 79 9.95 0.51 6.51
N ILE A 80 9.91 -0.19 7.65
CA ILE A 80 9.74 0.41 8.98
C ILE A 80 10.86 0.01 9.93
N GLU A 81 10.98 0.76 11.02
CA GLU A 81 11.88 0.48 12.13
C GLU A 81 11.17 0.63 13.48
N LEU A 82 11.59 -0.19 14.43
CA LEU A 82 11.15 -0.15 15.82
C LEU A 82 12.15 0.68 16.63
N SER A 83 11.67 1.67 17.38
CA SER A 83 12.49 2.48 18.29
C SER A 83 11.76 2.76 19.60
N ASP A 84 12.48 3.38 20.54
CA ASP A 84 11.93 3.93 21.80
C ASP A 84 11.12 2.93 22.63
N VAL A 85 11.47 1.64 22.58
CA VAL A 85 10.84 0.62 23.42
C VAL A 85 11.13 0.95 24.87
N LYS A 86 10.08 1.12 25.67
CA LYS A 86 10.17 1.44 27.10
C LYS A 86 9.12 0.62 27.84
N LYS A 87 9.58 -0.22 28.77
CA LYS A 87 8.72 -0.80 29.80
C LYS A 87 8.24 0.32 30.71
N ALA A 88 6.92 0.43 30.88
CA ALA A 88 6.28 1.43 31.73
C ALA A 88 5.97 0.85 33.12
N ASP A 89 5.47 -0.39 33.17
CA ASP A 89 5.10 -1.06 34.42
C ASP A 89 5.06 -2.59 34.19
N GLY A 90 4.88 -3.35 35.27
CA GLY A 90 4.33 -4.69 35.17
C GLY A 90 4.27 -5.44 36.51
N ALA A 91 3.44 -6.48 36.54
CA ALA A 91 3.11 -7.24 37.74
C ALA A 91 3.39 -8.73 37.54
N LYS A 92 3.83 -9.41 38.62
CA LYS A 92 3.89 -10.87 38.63
C LYS A 92 2.46 -11.41 38.58
N ALA A 93 2.17 -12.22 37.56
CA ALA A 93 0.86 -12.86 37.41
C ALA A 93 0.85 -14.25 38.06
N ASP A 94 1.95 -14.99 37.93
CA ASP A 94 2.26 -16.26 38.61
C ASP A 94 3.76 -16.58 38.42
N GLY A 95 4.37 -17.49 39.17
CA GLY A 95 5.85 -17.66 39.27
C GLY A 95 6.68 -17.81 37.98
N LYS A 96 6.04 -17.95 36.81
CA LYS A 96 6.68 -17.99 35.48
C LYS A 96 6.13 -16.96 34.48
N LEU A 97 5.14 -16.15 34.87
CA LEU A 97 4.42 -15.20 34.03
C LEU A 97 4.49 -13.79 34.61
N TYR A 98 4.65 -12.81 33.74
CA TYR A 98 4.78 -11.40 34.11
C TYR A 98 3.96 -10.54 33.15
N ASP A 99 3.00 -9.81 33.68
CA ASP A 99 2.23 -8.84 32.91
C ASP A 99 3.06 -7.58 32.73
N VAL A 100 3.20 -7.10 31.50
CA VAL A 100 3.98 -5.91 31.14
C VAL A 100 3.12 -4.87 30.45
N SER A 101 3.33 -3.61 30.80
CA SER A 101 2.87 -2.46 30.04
C SER A 101 4.07 -1.73 29.47
N PHE A 102 4.00 -1.31 28.22
CA PHE A 102 5.13 -0.69 27.52
C PHE A 102 4.66 0.29 26.44
N THR A 103 5.60 1.10 25.97
CA THR A 103 5.43 1.97 24.81
C THR A 103 6.56 1.75 23.83
N HIS A 104 6.30 1.96 22.55
CA HIS A 104 7.31 1.93 21.50
C HIS A 104 6.89 2.83 20.34
N THR A 105 7.84 3.14 19.48
CA THR A 105 7.62 3.91 18.25
C THR A 105 7.88 2.99 17.06
N VAL A 106 7.00 3.06 16.06
CA VAL A 106 7.22 2.44 14.75
C VAL A 106 7.34 3.57 13.73
N SER A 107 8.47 3.65 13.04
CA SER A 107 8.80 4.75 12.12
C SER A 107 8.99 4.22 10.69
N VAL A 108 8.65 5.03 9.69
CA VAL A 108 8.99 4.75 8.30
C VAL A 108 10.48 5.05 8.07
N LYS A 109 11.22 4.07 7.55
CA LYS A 109 12.64 4.27 7.25
C LYS A 109 12.83 5.34 6.16
N GLY A 110 13.84 6.18 6.32
CA GLY A 110 14.14 7.27 5.38
C GLY A 110 13.36 8.56 5.63
N GLY A 111 12.55 8.63 6.69
CA GLY A 111 11.93 9.85 7.16
C GLY A 111 10.80 10.38 6.27
N ALA A 112 10.57 11.69 6.33
CA ALA A 112 9.36 12.34 5.79
C ALA A 112 9.18 12.16 4.27
N GLU A 113 10.25 12.36 3.48
CA GLU A 113 10.18 12.21 2.02
C GLU A 113 10.00 10.75 1.59
N ALA A 114 10.63 9.81 2.30
CA ALA A 114 10.44 8.38 2.05
C ALA A 114 9.01 7.95 2.37
N ALA A 115 8.46 8.42 3.49
CA ALA A 115 7.06 8.19 3.86
C ALA A 115 6.09 8.81 2.85
N ALA A 116 6.35 10.04 2.40
CA ALA A 116 5.52 10.73 1.41
C ALA A 116 5.48 9.94 0.10
N LYS A 117 6.64 9.50 -0.39
CA LYS A 117 6.75 8.66 -1.59
C LYS A 117 6.06 7.30 -1.42
N LEU A 118 6.29 6.62 -0.29
CA LEU A 118 5.67 5.33 0.02
C LEU A 118 4.15 5.42 -0.03
N PHE A 119 3.55 6.34 0.72
CA PHE A 119 2.09 6.44 0.83
C PHE A 119 1.45 6.98 -0.44
N SER A 120 2.07 7.94 -1.12
CA SER A 120 1.55 8.44 -2.40
C SER A 120 1.58 7.38 -3.49
N GLU A 121 2.65 6.60 -3.58
CA GLU A 121 2.77 5.52 -4.57
C GLU A 121 1.80 4.39 -4.24
N TRP A 122 1.65 4.04 -2.96
CA TRP A 122 0.71 3.01 -2.55
C TRP A 122 -0.73 3.40 -2.88
N ALA A 123 -1.15 4.60 -2.50
CA ALA A 123 -2.49 5.11 -2.81
C ALA A 123 -2.75 5.14 -4.33
N TYR A 124 -1.74 5.54 -5.12
CA TYR A 124 -1.81 5.54 -6.58
C TYR A 124 -2.03 4.13 -7.15
N LEU A 125 -1.20 3.16 -6.74
CA LEU A 125 -1.27 1.80 -7.24
C LEU A 125 -2.57 1.12 -6.81
N GLU A 126 -3.02 1.30 -5.56
CA GLU A 126 -4.32 0.77 -5.10
C GLU A 126 -5.49 1.32 -5.93
N ALA A 127 -5.45 2.60 -6.29
CA ALA A 127 -6.46 3.22 -7.14
C ALA A 127 -6.51 2.60 -8.56
N LEU A 128 -5.43 1.96 -9.03
CA LEU A 128 -5.39 1.26 -10.33
C LEU A 128 -5.90 -0.17 -10.28
N VAL A 129 -5.99 -0.80 -9.10
CA VAL A 129 -6.33 -2.24 -8.98
C VAL A 129 -7.71 -2.53 -9.54
N GLN A 130 -8.74 -1.84 -9.05
CA GLN A 130 -10.12 -2.08 -9.48
C GLN A 130 -10.36 -1.70 -10.95
N PRO A 131 -9.92 -0.52 -11.45
CA PRO A 131 -10.05 -0.20 -12.87
C PRO A 131 -9.38 -1.21 -13.79
N THR A 132 -8.17 -1.66 -13.46
CA THR A 132 -7.43 -2.65 -14.25
C THR A 132 -8.17 -3.99 -14.29
N GLN A 133 -8.72 -4.42 -13.15
CA GLN A 133 -9.51 -5.64 -13.06
C GLN A 133 -10.78 -5.56 -13.92
N ILE A 134 -11.54 -4.46 -13.81
CA ILE A 134 -12.76 -4.25 -14.61
C ILE A 134 -12.44 -4.22 -16.11
N ALA A 135 -11.38 -3.52 -16.50
CA ALA A 135 -10.96 -3.48 -17.89
C ALA A 135 -10.59 -4.87 -18.41
N LEU A 136 -9.86 -5.67 -17.62
CA LEU A 136 -9.50 -7.04 -17.98
C LEU A 136 -10.72 -7.94 -18.12
N ASP A 137 -11.67 -7.87 -17.19
CA ASP A 137 -12.89 -8.68 -17.23
C ASP A 137 -13.75 -8.34 -18.45
N LYS A 138 -13.84 -7.05 -18.81
CA LYS A 138 -14.51 -6.61 -20.03
C LYS A 138 -13.81 -7.14 -21.28
N ALA A 139 -12.48 -7.02 -21.36
CA ALA A 139 -11.70 -7.51 -22.50
C ALA A 139 -11.82 -9.03 -22.66
N LEU A 140 -11.82 -9.78 -21.54
CA LEU A 140 -12.05 -11.23 -21.55
C LEU A 140 -13.42 -11.59 -22.12
N PHE A 141 -14.47 -10.91 -21.67
CA PHE A 141 -15.83 -11.14 -22.18
C PHE A 141 -15.95 -10.86 -23.69
N GLU A 142 -15.38 -9.75 -24.16
CA GLU A 142 -15.36 -9.40 -25.59
C GLU A 142 -14.56 -10.41 -26.42
N ALA A 143 -13.41 -10.86 -25.91
CA ALA A 143 -12.57 -11.86 -26.55
C ALA A 143 -13.27 -13.23 -26.63
N ASP A 144 -13.96 -13.65 -25.57
CA ASP A 144 -14.75 -14.88 -25.54
C ASP A 144 -15.91 -14.85 -26.56
N SER A 145 -16.58 -13.71 -26.69
CA SER A 145 -17.63 -13.50 -27.71
C SER A 145 -17.08 -13.63 -29.14
N ARG A 146 -15.93 -12.99 -29.43
CA ARG A 146 -15.27 -13.09 -30.75
C ARG A 146 -14.76 -14.50 -31.04
N ALA A 147 -14.22 -15.19 -30.04
CA ALA A 147 -13.77 -16.57 -30.17
C ALA A 147 -14.95 -17.50 -30.52
N ALA A 148 -16.10 -17.36 -29.84
CA ALA A 148 -17.31 -18.13 -30.12
C ALA A 148 -17.85 -17.89 -31.55
N GLN A 149 -17.66 -16.69 -32.10
CA GLN A 149 -18.03 -16.34 -33.48
C GLN A 149 -16.99 -16.78 -34.52
N GLY A 150 -15.89 -17.43 -34.12
CA GLY A 150 -14.81 -17.84 -35.01
C GLY A 150 -13.93 -16.69 -35.51
N GLN A 151 -14.08 -15.48 -34.94
CA GLN A 151 -13.36 -14.26 -35.34
C GLN A 151 -12.01 -14.10 -34.63
N LEU A 152 -11.73 -14.93 -33.63
CA LEU A 152 -10.48 -14.92 -32.88
C LEU A 152 -9.81 -16.31 -32.91
N PRO A 153 -9.08 -16.63 -33.99
CA PRO A 153 -8.31 -17.87 -34.07
C PRO A 153 -7.22 -17.86 -32.98
N GLY A 154 -7.17 -18.92 -32.16
CA GLY A 154 -6.34 -18.98 -30.95
C GLY A 154 -7.08 -18.69 -29.64
N GLY A 155 -8.37 -18.35 -29.72
CA GLY A 155 -9.23 -18.12 -28.56
C GLY A 155 -8.88 -16.85 -27.78
N ARG A 156 -9.54 -16.65 -26.64
CA ARG A 156 -9.46 -15.38 -25.87
C ARG A 156 -8.04 -14.95 -25.47
N ASN A 157 -7.13 -15.91 -25.26
CA ASN A 157 -5.76 -15.61 -24.81
C ASN A 157 -4.88 -15.11 -25.97
N ALA A 158 -5.33 -15.26 -27.22
CA ALA A 158 -4.67 -14.67 -28.39
C ALA A 158 -5.03 -13.19 -28.58
N ASP A 159 -6.03 -12.69 -27.84
CA ASP A 159 -6.45 -11.29 -27.88
C ASP A 159 -5.35 -10.35 -27.35
N PRO A 160 -4.87 -9.38 -28.16
CA PRO A 160 -3.83 -8.45 -27.73
C PRO A 160 -4.20 -7.63 -26.50
N GLU A 161 -5.48 -7.26 -26.35
CA GLU A 161 -5.93 -6.43 -25.24
C GLU A 161 -6.03 -7.24 -23.94
N VAL A 162 -6.51 -8.49 -24.01
CA VAL A 162 -6.47 -9.42 -22.86
C VAL A 162 -5.03 -9.62 -22.39
N ARG A 163 -4.08 -9.83 -23.31
CA ARG A 163 -2.66 -10.00 -22.96
C ARG A 163 -2.08 -8.74 -22.32
N ARG A 164 -2.34 -7.56 -22.90
CA ARG A 164 -1.86 -6.27 -22.37
C ARG A 164 -2.39 -6.02 -20.96
N LEU A 165 -3.69 -6.23 -20.73
CA LEU A 165 -4.33 -6.01 -19.43
C LEU A 165 -3.92 -7.06 -18.39
N THR A 166 -3.69 -8.30 -18.81
CA THR A 166 -3.14 -9.35 -17.93
C THR A 166 -1.74 -8.96 -17.46
N GLN A 167 -0.86 -8.54 -18.38
CA GLN A 167 0.48 -8.07 -18.03
C GLN A 167 0.45 -6.84 -17.12
N ALA A 168 -0.43 -5.87 -17.40
CA ALA A 168 -0.60 -4.69 -16.56
C ALA A 168 -1.03 -5.04 -15.13
N LYS A 169 -1.97 -6.00 -14.98
CA LYS A 169 -2.40 -6.52 -13.68
C LYS A 169 -1.25 -7.19 -12.92
N GLU A 170 -0.46 -8.02 -13.60
CA GLU A 170 0.71 -8.69 -12.99
C GLU A 170 1.78 -7.69 -12.55
N GLN A 171 2.08 -6.70 -13.38
CA GLN A 171 3.01 -5.61 -13.05
C GLN A 171 2.52 -4.79 -11.86
N LEU A 172 1.23 -4.47 -11.81
CA LEU A 172 0.62 -3.76 -10.69
C LEU A 172 0.72 -4.55 -9.38
N ALA A 173 0.37 -5.84 -9.41
CA ALA A 173 0.47 -6.71 -8.24
C ALA A 173 1.93 -6.85 -7.77
N SER A 174 2.87 -7.04 -8.70
CA SER A 174 4.30 -7.12 -8.40
C SER A 174 4.84 -5.83 -7.78
N ARG A 175 4.40 -4.67 -8.28
CA ARG A 175 4.81 -3.37 -7.74
C ARG A 175 4.26 -3.13 -6.35
N LEU A 176 2.98 -3.45 -6.11
CA LEU A 176 2.36 -3.35 -4.77
C LEU A 176 3.08 -4.24 -3.75
N ALA A 177 3.39 -5.49 -4.11
CA ALA A 177 4.13 -6.41 -3.24
C ALA A 177 5.55 -5.90 -2.93
N SER A 178 6.23 -5.32 -3.92
CA SER A 178 7.57 -4.75 -3.74
C SER A 178 7.57 -3.47 -2.90
N LEU A 179 6.51 -2.67 -3.01
CA LEU A 179 6.35 -1.42 -2.26
C LEU A 179 6.05 -1.69 -0.78
N MET A 180 5.28 -2.73 -0.49
CA MET A 180 4.86 -3.13 0.84
C MET A 180 5.27 -4.58 1.15
N PRO A 181 6.56 -4.82 1.44
CA PRO A 181 7.09 -6.16 1.73
C PRO A 181 6.82 -6.62 3.17
N CYS A 182 5.94 -5.95 3.92
CA CYS A 182 5.64 -6.33 5.29
C CYS A 182 4.67 -7.52 5.33
N GLU A 183 5.06 -8.59 6.01
CA GLU A 183 4.22 -9.79 6.14
C GLU A 183 3.50 -9.88 7.50
N THR A 184 4.06 -9.24 8.53
CA THR A 184 3.48 -9.30 9.87
C THR A 184 2.24 -8.40 9.98
N ILE A 185 1.19 -8.92 10.61
CA ILE A 185 -0.08 -8.21 10.80
C ILE A 185 0.14 -6.87 11.51
N GLU A 186 1.03 -6.84 12.51
CA GLU A 186 1.34 -5.63 13.27
C GLU A 186 2.02 -4.56 12.41
N ALA A 187 3.02 -4.92 11.60
CA ALA A 187 3.67 -3.97 10.69
C ALA A 187 2.68 -3.40 9.67
N VAL A 188 1.89 -4.27 9.04
CA VAL A 188 0.88 -3.87 8.03
C VAL A 188 -0.16 -2.95 8.65
N THR A 189 -0.67 -3.27 9.84
CA THR A 189 -1.69 -2.47 10.53
C THR A 189 -1.20 -1.06 10.83
N ARG A 190 0.04 -0.91 11.35
CA ARG A 190 0.60 0.43 11.65
C ARG A 190 0.82 1.25 10.39
N LEU A 191 1.30 0.61 9.31
CA LEU A 191 1.48 1.27 8.03
C LEU A 191 0.15 1.69 7.40
N GLN A 192 -0.92 0.89 7.50
CA GLN A 192 -2.26 1.27 7.04
C GLN A 192 -2.81 2.47 7.80
N VAL A 193 -2.64 2.53 9.12
CA VAL A 193 -3.04 3.68 9.94
C VAL A 193 -2.32 4.95 9.48
N MET A 194 -0.99 4.88 9.28
CA MET A 194 -0.22 6.01 8.77
C MET A 194 -0.61 6.38 7.34
N ARG A 195 -0.89 5.40 6.47
CA ARG A 195 -1.35 5.65 5.09
C ARG A 195 -2.67 6.40 5.07
N SER A 196 -3.67 5.98 5.83
CA SER A 196 -4.96 6.68 5.89
C SER A 196 -4.79 8.12 6.37
N ALA A 197 -3.94 8.37 7.36
CA ALA A 197 -3.64 9.74 7.80
C ALA A 197 -2.92 10.56 6.71
N ALA A 198 -2.02 9.94 5.94
CA ALA A 198 -1.37 10.59 4.79
C ALA A 198 -2.36 10.95 3.67
N GLU A 199 -3.28 10.04 3.36
CA GLU A 199 -4.34 10.25 2.36
C GLU A 199 -5.26 11.41 2.76
N GLU A 200 -5.66 11.50 4.03
CA GLU A 200 -6.44 12.63 4.53
C GLU A 200 -5.67 13.95 4.40
N ALA A 201 -4.38 13.98 4.73
CA ALA A 201 -3.54 15.16 4.58
C ALA A 201 -3.40 15.59 3.10
N ALA A 202 -3.29 14.63 2.18
CA ALA A 202 -3.15 14.86 0.75
C ALA A 202 -4.40 15.48 0.10
N LYS A 203 -5.60 15.30 0.68
CA LYS A 203 -6.85 15.93 0.20
C LYS A 203 -6.83 17.45 0.25
N SER A 204 -5.94 18.05 1.03
CA SER A 204 -5.76 19.50 1.11
C SER A 204 -5.36 20.15 -0.23
N GLY A 205 -4.86 19.37 -1.19
CA GLY A 205 -4.42 19.90 -2.48
C GLY A 205 -3.14 20.74 -2.40
N GLN A 206 -2.45 20.73 -1.25
CA GLN A 206 -1.16 21.38 -1.07
C GLN A 206 -0.02 20.49 -1.62
N SER A 207 1.09 21.12 -2.00
CA SER A 207 2.29 20.42 -2.48
C SER A 207 3.15 19.89 -1.32
N GLN A 208 3.12 20.59 -0.18
CA GLN A 208 3.68 20.12 1.08
C GLN A 208 2.54 19.78 2.03
N VAL A 209 2.61 18.60 2.63
CA VAL A 209 1.61 18.15 3.61
C VAL A 209 2.30 17.55 4.83
N ALA A 210 1.59 17.53 5.95
CA ALA A 210 2.05 16.84 7.15
C ALA A 210 1.90 15.33 6.95
N VAL A 211 2.99 14.68 6.55
CA VAL A 211 3.03 13.24 6.27
C VAL A 211 3.35 12.49 7.56
N PRO A 212 2.59 11.43 7.91
CA PRO A 212 2.93 10.51 8.99
C PRO A 212 4.30 9.88 8.79
N VAL A 213 5.19 10.02 9.76
CA VAL A 213 6.55 9.44 9.72
C VAL A 213 6.76 8.38 10.79
N ALA A 214 5.98 8.45 11.87
CA ALA A 214 6.02 7.46 12.93
C ALA A 214 4.69 7.36 13.66
N ILE A 215 4.51 6.27 14.39
CA ILE A 215 3.38 6.05 15.26
C ILE A 215 3.88 5.60 16.62
N LYS A 216 3.49 6.32 17.67
CA LYS A 216 3.71 5.91 19.06
C LYS A 216 2.60 4.96 19.45
N VAL A 217 2.98 3.83 20.00
CA VAL A 217 2.10 2.73 20.35
C VAL A 217 2.27 2.42 21.84
N ARG A 218 1.17 2.09 22.49
CA ARG A 218 1.16 1.50 23.83
C ARG A 218 0.79 0.03 23.70
N GLY A 219 1.53 -0.83 24.36
CA GLY A 219 1.29 -2.26 24.44
C GLY A 219 1.04 -2.74 25.86
N THR A 220 0.19 -3.75 25.99
CA THR A 220 0.04 -4.55 27.21
C THR A 220 0.09 -6.01 26.84
N GLY A 221 0.92 -6.79 27.50
CA GLY A 221 1.08 -8.21 27.19
C GLY A 221 1.52 -9.01 28.40
N ARG A 222 1.51 -10.33 28.25
CA ARG A 222 1.99 -11.26 29.27
C ARG A 222 3.23 -11.96 28.74
N MET A 223 4.31 -11.95 29.51
CA MET A 223 5.56 -12.61 29.17
C MET A 223 5.78 -13.84 30.04
N GLY A 224 6.20 -14.95 29.44
CA GLY A 224 6.65 -16.16 30.10
C GLY A 224 8.17 -16.28 30.11
N LYS A 225 8.72 -16.85 31.17
CA LYS A 225 10.15 -17.15 31.26
C LYS A 225 10.48 -18.50 30.60
N ALA A 226 11.31 -18.47 29.56
CA ALA A 226 11.88 -19.63 28.90
C ALA A 226 13.40 -19.71 29.12
N GLU A 227 14.04 -20.80 28.69
CA GLU A 227 15.50 -20.95 28.74
C GLU A 227 16.24 -19.85 27.96
N SER A 228 15.62 -19.37 26.87
CA SER A 228 16.15 -18.33 25.98
C SER A 228 15.91 -16.89 26.45
N GLY A 229 15.23 -16.69 27.59
CA GLY A 229 14.85 -15.38 28.12
C GLY A 229 13.34 -15.23 28.34
N TRP A 230 12.89 -13.99 28.54
CA TRP A 230 11.47 -13.67 28.63
C TRP A 230 10.89 -13.47 27.23
N HIS A 231 9.74 -14.08 26.98
CA HIS A 231 9.02 -13.97 25.71
C HIS A 231 7.54 -13.74 25.93
N PHE A 232 6.87 -13.03 25.03
CA PHE A 232 5.42 -12.90 25.03
C PHE A 232 4.76 -14.28 24.91
N ALA A 233 3.87 -14.58 25.87
CA ALA A 233 3.09 -15.81 25.88
C ALA A 233 2.03 -15.81 24.76
N ASP A 234 1.51 -14.61 24.44
CA ASP A 234 0.55 -14.32 23.38
C ASP A 234 0.85 -12.95 22.78
N MET A 235 0.30 -12.66 21.59
CA MET A 235 0.43 -11.34 20.96
C MET A 235 -0.06 -10.23 21.92
N PRO A 236 0.75 -9.19 22.20
CA PRO A 236 0.32 -8.09 23.05
C PRO A 236 -0.87 -7.34 22.45
N ALA A 237 -1.71 -6.78 23.32
CA ALA A 237 -2.73 -5.83 22.90
C ALA A 237 -2.07 -4.47 22.67
N PHE A 238 -2.31 -3.87 21.50
CA PHE A 238 -1.71 -2.60 21.10
C PHE A 238 -2.78 -1.52 20.89
N SER A 239 -2.44 -0.29 21.26
CA SER A 239 -3.24 0.90 20.97
C SER A 239 -2.36 2.03 20.45
N THR A 240 -2.86 2.75 19.45
CA THR A 240 -2.21 3.95 18.92
C THR A 240 -2.32 5.08 19.94
N VAL A 241 -1.19 5.67 20.32
CA VAL A 241 -1.13 6.83 21.21
C VAL A 241 -1.08 8.12 20.39
N GLU A 242 -0.23 8.17 19.37
CA GLU A 242 0.05 9.38 18.61
C GLU A 242 0.55 9.02 17.21
N ILE A 243 0.09 9.74 16.19
CA ILE A 243 0.69 9.72 14.85
C ILE A 243 1.60 10.94 14.76
N VAL A 244 2.90 10.70 14.64
CA VAL A 244 3.90 11.74 14.46
C VAL A 244 3.99 12.09 12.98
N THR A 245 3.82 13.35 12.65
CA THR A 245 3.89 13.86 11.28
C THR A 245 5.09 14.77 11.08
N ALA A 246 5.55 14.86 9.83
CA ALA A 246 6.57 15.81 9.39
C ALA A 246 6.16 16.38 8.03
N SER A 247 6.55 17.63 7.76
CA SER A 247 6.29 18.24 6.45
C SER A 247 7.14 17.57 5.38
N ALA A 248 6.53 17.17 4.28
CA ALA A 248 7.20 16.63 3.11
C ALA A 248 6.45 16.99 1.83
N THR A 249 7.15 16.95 0.69
CA THR A 249 6.49 17.05 -0.60
C THR A 249 5.72 15.76 -0.89
N TYR A 250 4.41 15.86 -1.12
CA TYR A 250 3.58 14.68 -1.43
C TYR A 250 3.48 14.49 -2.95
N PRO A 251 4.13 13.46 -3.53
CA PRO A 251 4.09 13.23 -4.96
C PRO A 251 2.66 13.01 -5.44
N ARG A 252 2.31 13.66 -6.56
CA ARG A 252 1.09 13.33 -7.29
C ARG A 252 1.48 12.48 -8.48
N PHE A 253 1.30 11.18 -8.33
CA PHE A 253 1.30 10.30 -9.48
C PHE A 253 0.11 10.70 -10.33
N LYS A 254 0.38 11.15 -11.57
CA LYS A 254 -0.71 11.26 -12.54
C LYS A 254 -1.29 9.86 -12.66
N ALA A 255 -2.61 9.73 -12.55
CA ALA A 255 -3.31 8.67 -13.27
C ALA A 255 -2.74 8.73 -14.67
N GLU A 256 -1.88 7.76 -15.00
CA GLU A 256 -1.56 7.48 -16.38
C GLU A 256 -2.93 7.29 -16.98
N ALA A 257 -3.36 8.29 -17.77
CA ALA A 257 -4.65 8.28 -18.40
C ALA A 257 -4.75 6.90 -18.99
N THR A 258 -5.70 6.11 -18.48
CA THR A 258 -6.00 4.77 -18.96
C THR A 258 -5.71 4.83 -20.44
N ALA A 259 -4.73 4.06 -20.90
CA ALA A 259 -4.40 4.02 -22.31
C ALA A 259 -5.69 3.57 -23.00
N SER A 260 -6.53 4.56 -23.31
CA SER A 260 -7.54 4.53 -24.32
C SER A 260 -6.71 4.20 -25.52
N THR A 261 -6.72 2.90 -25.80
CA THR A 261 -6.37 2.24 -27.03
C THR A 261 -5.94 3.27 -28.05
N SER A 262 -4.62 3.34 -28.28
CA SER A 262 -4.00 4.09 -29.34
C SER A 262 -4.59 3.67 -30.68
N ALA A 263 -5.75 4.20 -31.04
CA ALA A 263 -5.91 4.87 -32.31
C ALA A 263 -5.57 6.33 -32.00
N SER A 264 -4.45 6.81 -32.54
CA SER A 264 -4.16 8.23 -32.59
C SER A 264 -5.39 8.96 -33.17
N SER A 265 -6.18 9.59 -32.31
CA SER A 265 -6.99 10.72 -32.73
C SER A 265 -6.52 11.92 -31.94
N GLU A 266 -5.49 12.57 -32.48
CA GLU A 266 -5.23 13.98 -32.16
C GLU A 266 -6.56 14.75 -32.22
N ALA A 267 -6.69 15.80 -31.41
CA ALA A 267 -7.84 16.68 -31.50
C ALA A 267 -7.94 17.21 -32.93
N ARG A 268 -8.99 16.83 -33.65
CA ARG A 268 -9.24 17.27 -35.02
C ARG A 268 -10.18 18.46 -34.99
N ARG A 269 -9.98 19.39 -35.92
CA ARG A 269 -10.87 20.54 -36.13
C ARG A 269 -11.79 20.21 -37.29
N LEU A 270 -13.06 19.97 -37.00
CA LEU A 270 -14.09 19.78 -38.02
C LEU A 270 -14.88 21.07 -38.19
N VAL A 271 -15.16 21.44 -39.43
CA VAL A 271 -15.97 22.61 -39.77
C VAL A 271 -17.24 22.13 -40.44
N GLY A 272 -18.38 22.54 -39.91
CA GLY A 272 -19.67 22.07 -40.37
C GLY A 272 -20.82 22.95 -39.91
N LYS A 273 -22.01 22.69 -40.44
CA LYS A 273 -23.22 23.39 -40.01
C LYS A 273 -23.77 22.75 -38.75
N VAL A 274 -24.03 23.56 -37.73
CA VAL A 274 -24.59 23.07 -36.47
C VAL A 274 -26.09 22.92 -36.61
N ARG A 275 -26.61 21.74 -36.26
CA ARG A 275 -28.03 21.46 -36.10
C ARG A 275 -28.33 21.21 -34.63
N ALA A 276 -29.16 22.04 -34.02
CA ALA A 276 -29.56 21.89 -32.62
C ALA A 276 -30.84 21.06 -32.50
N GLY A 277 -30.84 20.09 -31.61
CA GLY A 277 -32.00 19.27 -31.24
C GLY A 277 -31.88 18.79 -29.79
N ASN A 278 -33.01 18.61 -29.10
CA ASN A 278 -33.00 18.21 -27.69
C ASN A 278 -32.28 16.87 -27.44
N THR A 279 -32.29 15.95 -28.42
CA THR A 279 -31.57 14.66 -28.38
C THR A 279 -30.67 14.42 -29.60
N ASP A 280 -30.86 15.18 -30.69
CA ASP A 280 -30.30 14.87 -32.02
C ASP A 280 -29.40 16.00 -32.53
N SER A 281 -28.75 16.71 -31.60
CA SER A 281 -27.81 17.77 -31.94
C SER A 281 -26.60 17.22 -32.69
N CYS A 282 -26.26 17.77 -33.86
CA CYS A 282 -25.11 17.32 -34.62
C CYS A 282 -24.38 18.43 -35.39
N LEU A 283 -23.12 18.14 -35.75
CA LEU A 283 -22.31 18.95 -36.66
C LEU A 283 -22.29 18.29 -38.05
N GLU A 284 -22.90 18.95 -39.02
CA GLU A 284 -22.95 18.51 -40.42
C GLU A 284 -21.66 18.91 -41.15
N VAL A 285 -20.76 17.93 -41.34
CA VAL A 285 -19.46 18.14 -41.97
C VAL A 285 -19.51 17.62 -43.42
N PRO A 286 -19.25 18.48 -44.43
CA PRO A 286 -19.20 18.04 -45.82
C PRO A 286 -17.90 17.24 -46.08
N VAL A 287 -18.03 16.04 -46.63
CA VAL A 287 -16.91 15.14 -46.98
C VAL A 287 -17.12 14.59 -48.38
N SER A 288 -16.34 15.08 -49.35
CA SER A 288 -16.24 14.53 -50.73
C SER A 288 -17.58 14.24 -51.45
N GLY A 289 -18.59 15.10 -51.26
CA GLY A 289 -19.90 14.99 -51.93
C GLY A 289 -21.04 14.52 -51.03
N ASP A 290 -20.73 13.97 -49.86
CA ASP A 290 -21.69 13.57 -48.83
C ASP A 290 -21.56 14.45 -47.58
N THR A 291 -22.57 14.42 -46.71
CA THR A 291 -22.55 15.13 -45.41
C THR A 291 -22.60 14.12 -44.27
N LYS A 292 -21.59 14.16 -43.39
CA LYS A 292 -21.59 13.36 -42.15
C LYS A 292 -22.12 14.19 -40.98
N CYS A 293 -22.96 13.59 -40.14
CA CYS A 293 -23.58 14.26 -39.00
C CYS A 293 -22.95 13.74 -37.71
N TYR A 294 -21.95 14.48 -37.21
CA TYR A 294 -21.28 14.13 -35.97
C TYR A 294 -22.14 14.52 -34.79
N THR A 295 -22.67 13.53 -34.08
CA THR A 295 -23.54 13.73 -32.92
C THR A 295 -22.77 14.46 -31.82
N LEU A 296 -23.35 15.56 -31.35
CA LEU A 296 -22.81 16.40 -30.30
C LEU A 296 -23.22 15.87 -28.91
N PRO A 297 -22.39 16.08 -27.89
CA PRO A 297 -22.67 15.58 -26.54
C PRO A 297 -23.91 16.29 -25.97
N SER A 298 -24.84 15.52 -25.38
CA SER A 298 -26.08 16.02 -24.77
C SER A 298 -25.88 16.49 -23.33
N GLU A 299 -24.66 16.43 -22.79
CA GLU A 299 -24.33 16.94 -21.48
C GLU A 299 -24.57 18.46 -21.41
N PRO A 300 -25.31 18.95 -20.39
CA PRO A 300 -25.78 20.34 -20.35
C PRO A 300 -24.65 21.37 -20.34
N GLU A 301 -23.50 21.06 -19.74
CA GLU A 301 -22.33 21.95 -19.72
C GLU A 301 -21.65 22.09 -21.09
N LEU A 302 -21.55 20.99 -21.84
CA LEU A 302 -20.93 21.00 -23.18
C LEU A 302 -21.87 21.60 -24.20
N ALA A 303 -23.15 21.27 -24.12
CA ALA A 303 -24.20 21.90 -24.90
C ALA A 303 -24.19 23.42 -24.69
N THR A 304 -24.09 23.91 -23.46
CA THR A 304 -24.02 25.36 -23.17
C THR A 304 -22.80 26.02 -23.81
N ARG A 305 -21.64 25.36 -23.83
CA ARG A 305 -20.40 25.91 -24.43
C ARG A 305 -20.45 25.94 -25.96
N ILE A 306 -20.93 24.85 -26.57
CA ILE A 306 -21.05 24.74 -28.03
C ILE A 306 -22.15 25.68 -28.52
N PHE A 307 -23.37 25.57 -27.98
CA PHE A 307 -24.52 26.35 -28.42
C PHE A 307 -24.53 27.80 -27.93
N GLY A 308 -23.73 28.13 -26.91
CA GLY A 308 -23.45 29.51 -26.53
C GLY A 308 -22.57 30.24 -27.56
N THR A 309 -21.78 29.51 -28.34
CA THR A 309 -20.88 30.06 -29.37
C THR A 309 -21.44 29.90 -30.78
N CYS A 310 -22.15 28.81 -31.03
CA CYS A 310 -22.61 28.35 -32.33
C CYS A 310 -24.10 28.04 -32.28
N LYS A 311 -24.93 28.91 -32.87
CA LYS A 311 -26.38 28.71 -32.87
C LYS A 311 -26.79 27.69 -33.93
N ASP A 312 -28.01 27.20 -33.82
CA ASP A 312 -28.62 26.39 -34.86
C ASP A 312 -28.52 27.10 -36.22
N GLY A 313 -28.03 26.36 -37.22
CA GLY A 313 -27.80 26.85 -38.57
C GLY A 313 -26.46 27.57 -38.79
N ASP A 314 -25.67 27.85 -37.76
CA ASP A 314 -24.36 28.48 -37.90
C ASP A 314 -23.32 27.49 -38.45
N THR A 315 -22.43 27.98 -39.31
CA THR A 315 -21.20 27.25 -39.66
C THR A 315 -20.18 27.41 -38.54
N CYS A 316 -19.74 26.30 -37.98
CA CYS A 316 -18.83 26.31 -36.85
C CYS A 316 -17.68 25.34 -37.00
N ALA A 317 -16.53 25.76 -36.46
CA ALA A 317 -15.37 24.92 -36.29
C ALA A 317 -15.38 24.36 -34.87
N ILE A 318 -15.56 23.05 -34.75
CA ILE A 318 -15.46 22.33 -33.47
C ILE A 318 -14.15 21.56 -33.46
N THR A 319 -13.32 21.85 -32.46
CA THR A 319 -12.06 21.15 -32.21
C THR A 319 -12.25 20.17 -31.07
N GLY A 320 -11.89 18.92 -31.31
CA GLY A 320 -12.08 17.85 -30.34
C GLY A 320 -11.71 16.48 -30.89
N GLN A 321 -11.92 15.44 -30.09
CA GLN A 321 -11.76 14.07 -30.55
C GLN A 321 -13.09 13.57 -31.12
N PHE A 322 -13.05 13.09 -32.35
CA PHE A 322 -14.21 12.56 -33.07
C PHE A 322 -14.00 11.09 -33.38
N ASP A 323 -15.03 10.29 -33.16
CA ASP A 323 -15.14 8.92 -33.62
C ASP A 323 -15.84 8.92 -34.98
N ASP A 324 -15.09 8.69 -36.06
CA ASP A 324 -15.63 8.67 -37.42
C ASP A 324 -16.44 7.42 -37.73
N LYS A 325 -16.26 6.34 -36.95
CA LYS A 325 -17.01 5.09 -37.15
C LYS A 325 -18.42 5.21 -36.57
N ASN A 326 -18.53 5.89 -35.43
CA ASN A 326 -19.79 6.11 -34.72
C ASN A 326 -20.36 7.52 -34.93
N GLU A 327 -19.72 8.33 -35.78
CA GLU A 327 -20.07 9.73 -36.08
C GLU A 327 -20.40 10.54 -34.82
N LYS A 328 -19.48 10.55 -33.85
CA LYS A 328 -19.71 11.17 -32.53
C LYS A 328 -18.53 12.01 -32.06
N LEU A 329 -18.81 13.15 -31.44
CA LEU A 329 -17.82 13.89 -30.67
C LEU A 329 -17.59 13.19 -29.32
N ILE A 330 -16.36 12.70 -29.11
CA ILE A 330 -15.94 11.99 -27.91
C ILE A 330 -15.40 12.95 -26.86
N GLN A 331 -14.65 13.98 -27.29
CA GLN A 331 -14.09 14.98 -26.38
C GLN A 331 -14.15 16.37 -27.01
N PHE A 332 -14.84 17.30 -26.35
CA PHE A 332 -14.91 18.70 -26.77
C PHE A 332 -13.71 19.50 -26.26
N SER A 333 -13.07 20.28 -27.13
CA SER A 333 -12.01 21.22 -26.72
C SER A 333 -12.42 22.68 -26.95
N LYS A 334 -12.92 23.01 -28.15
CA LYS A 334 -13.26 24.38 -28.53
C LYS A 334 -14.34 24.42 -29.60
N ALA A 335 -15.21 25.42 -29.55
CA ALA A 335 -16.12 25.79 -30.65
C ALA A 335 -15.80 27.23 -31.07
N GLU A 336 -15.81 27.48 -32.37
CA GLU A 336 -15.67 28.81 -32.95
C GLU A 336 -16.72 28.98 -34.04
N LYS A 337 -17.45 30.09 -34.03
CA LYS A 337 -18.28 30.49 -35.16
C LYS A 337 -17.38 30.90 -36.32
N VAL A 338 -17.61 30.31 -37.48
CA VAL A 338 -16.90 30.63 -38.71
C VAL A 338 -17.76 31.60 -39.51
N ALA A 339 -17.19 32.74 -39.91
CA ALA A 339 -17.87 33.67 -40.81
C ALA A 339 -18.10 32.98 -42.17
N PRO A 340 -19.20 33.28 -42.88
CA PRO A 340 -19.49 32.70 -44.18
C PRO A 340 -18.42 32.97 -45.24
#